data_AF-A0A6N3UII5-F1
#
_entry.id   AF-A0A6N3UII5-F1
#
_cell.length_a   1.000
_cell.length_b   1.000
_cell.length_c   1.000
_cell.angle_alpha   90.00
_cell.angle_beta   90.00
_cell.angle_gamma   90.00
#
_symmetry.space_group_name_H-M   'P 1'
#
loop_
_entity.id
_entity.type
_entity.pdbx_description
1 polymer ?
#
loop_
_entity_poly.entity_id
_entity_poly.type
_entity_poly.pdbx_seq_one_letter_code
_entity_poly.pdbx_strand_id
1 'polypeptide(L)' 'MMTALEERLSREGAGYHAQVRATLQSAQNDCKQRLHKGATPAQYQQWQQEAQALEAALSILDTLKGAC' A
#
# COMPACT_ATOMS: atom_id res chain seq x y z
N MET A 1 3.87 -13.44 -16.83
CA MET A 1 3.19 -12.40 -17.65
C MET A 1 3.27 -11.12 -16.84
N MET A 2 3.87 -10.05 -17.38
CA MET A 2 4.03 -8.78 -16.66
C MET A 2 2.71 -8.02 -16.69
N THR A 3 2.30 -7.44 -15.57
CA THR A 3 1.12 -6.55 -15.49
C THR A 3 1.49 -5.13 -15.92
N ALA A 4 0.48 -4.34 -16.33
CA ALA A 4 0.70 -2.93 -16.69
C ALA A 4 1.32 -2.09 -15.55
N LEU A 5 1.11 -2.49 -14.29
CA LEU A 5 1.75 -1.86 -13.13
C LEU A 5 3.26 -2.13 -13.11
N GLU A 6 3.66 -3.38 -13.31
CA GLU A 6 5.05 -3.81 -13.33
C GLU A 6 5.81 -3.19 -14.51
N GLU A 7 5.18 -3.12 -15.69
CA GLU A 7 5.76 -2.42 -16.85
C GLU A 7 5.98 -0.93 -16.56
N ARG A 8 5.01 -0.28 -15.91
CA ARG A 8 5.10 1.15 -15.57
C ARG A 8 6.13 1.42 -14.46
N LEU A 9 6.23 0.55 -13.46
CA LEU A 9 7.28 0.60 -12.44
C LEU A 9 8.67 0.44 -13.05
N SER A 10 8.82 -0.44 -14.04
CA SER A 10 10.08 -0.64 -14.77
C SER A 10 10.42 0.56 -15.66
N ARG A 11 9.41 1.18 -16.29
CA ARG A 11 9.60 2.28 -17.25
C ARG A 11 9.81 3.65 -16.61
N GLU A 12 9.03 3.98 -15.58
CA GLU A 12 9.13 5.26 -14.87
C GLU A 12 10.11 5.22 -13.68
N GLY A 13 10.56 4.01 -13.29
CA GLY A 13 11.63 3.80 -12.33
C GLY A 13 11.33 4.34 -10.93
N ALA A 14 12.39 4.85 -10.27
CA ALA A 14 12.36 5.21 -8.85
C ALA A 14 11.35 6.33 -8.49
N GLY A 15 11.02 7.23 -9.43
CA GLY A 15 10.09 8.33 -9.20
C GLY A 15 8.65 7.86 -9.02
N TYR A 16 8.18 7.00 -9.92
CA TYR A 16 6.83 6.42 -9.83
C TYR A 16 6.71 5.47 -8.64
N HIS A 17 7.76 4.68 -8.36
CA HIS A 17 7.81 3.82 -7.17
C HIS A 17 7.63 4.62 -5.87
N ALA A 18 8.39 5.72 -5.72
CA ALA A 18 8.28 6.60 -4.56
C ALA A 18 6.88 7.23 -4.43
N GLN A 19 6.26 7.61 -5.56
CA GLN A 19 4.91 8.16 -5.56
C GLN A 19 3.87 7.13 -5.11
N VAL A 20 3.88 5.92 -5.68
CA VAL A 20 2.95 4.84 -5.29
C VAL A 20 3.15 4.47 -3.82
N ARG A 21 4.41 4.38 -3.36
CA ARG A 21 4.73 4.14 -1.95
C ARG A 21 4.17 5.23 -1.04
N ALA A 22 4.36 6.51 -1.39
CA ALA A 22 3.85 7.63 -0.61
C ALA A 22 2.31 7.60 -0.48
N THR A 23 1.60 7.29 -1.56
CA THR A 23 0.14 7.14 -1.55
C THR A 23 -0.32 6.01 -0.63
N LEU A 24 0.32 4.83 -0.73
CA LEU A 24 0.00 3.69 0.14
C LEU A 24 0.32 3.99 1.62
N GLN A 25 1.42 4.69 1.88
CA GLN A 25 1.83 5.08 3.23
C GLN A 25 0.87 6.10 3.86
N SER A 26 0.38 7.06 3.06
CA SER A 26 -0.66 8.00 3.49
C SER A 26 -1.95 7.26 3.86
N ALA A 27 -2.43 6.37 2.98
CA ALA A 27 -3.63 5.57 3.25
C ALA A 27 -3.47 4.70 4.51
N GLN A 28 -2.28 4.13 4.75
CA GLN A 28 -2.02 3.35 5.96
C GLN A 28 -2.07 4.23 7.21
N ASN A 29 -1.51 5.44 7.16
CA ASN A 29 -1.60 6.39 8.27
C ASN A 29 -3.04 6.80 8.54
N ASP A 30 -3.83 7.09 7.52
CA ASP A 30 -5.25 7.41 7.68
C ASP A 30 -6.02 6.24 8.33
N CYS A 31 -5.75 5.01 7.90
CA CYS A 31 -6.37 3.81 8.47
C CYS A 31 -5.98 3.61 9.95
N LYS A 32 -4.69 3.80 10.29
CA LYS A 32 -4.19 3.75 11.68
C LYS A 32 -4.82 4.83 12.56
N GLN A 33 -5.02 6.04 12.03
CA GLN A 33 -5.68 7.14 12.73
C GLN A 33 -7.15 6.81 13.00
N ARG A 34 -7.85 6.19 12.04
CA ARG A 34 -9.24 5.72 12.24
C ARG A 34 -9.31 4.65 13.31
N LEU A 35 -8.40 3.66 13.29
CA LEU A 35 -8.30 2.64 14.33
C LEU A 35 -8.05 3.21 15.73
N HIS A 36 -7.23 4.27 15.84
CA HIS A 36 -6.96 4.95 17.13
C HIS A 36 -8.15 5.75 17.68
N LYS A 37 -9.02 6.29 16.82
CA LYS A 37 -10.16 7.13 17.23
C LYS A 37 -11.31 6.35 17.86
N GLY A 38 -11.22 5.02 17.90
CA GLY A 38 -12.26 4.13 18.41
C GLY A 38 -13.27 3.80 17.31
N ALA A 39 -13.45 2.51 17.07
CA ALA A 39 -14.35 1.97 16.05
C ALA A 39 -15.34 1.01 16.72
N THR A 40 -16.51 0.82 16.11
CA THR A 40 -17.34 -0.35 16.45
C THR A 40 -16.61 -1.64 16.03
N PRO A 41 -16.94 -2.81 16.60
CA PRO A 41 -16.24 -4.06 16.27
C PRO A 41 -16.21 -4.38 14.77
N ALA A 42 -17.32 -4.09 14.07
CA ALA A 42 -17.41 -4.27 12.61
C ALA A 42 -16.50 -3.30 11.84
N GLN A 43 -16.44 -2.03 12.26
CA GLN A 43 -15.56 -1.03 11.65
C GLN A 43 -14.09 -1.36 11.92
N TYR A 44 -13.77 -1.85 13.13
CA TYR A 44 -12.43 -2.29 13.49
C TYR A 44 -11.96 -3.42 12.59
N GLN A 45 -12.80 -4.45 12.38
CA GLN A 45 -12.45 -5.58 11.52
C GLN A 45 -12.23 -5.14 10.06
N GLN A 46 -13.07 -4.24 9.55
CA GLN A 46 -12.92 -3.70 8.20
C GLN A 46 -11.63 -2.88 8.06
N TRP A 47 -11.34 -1.98 9.01
CA TRP A 47 -10.12 -1.18 8.98
C TRP A 47 -8.87 -2.02 9.22
N GLN A 48 -8.96 -3.10 9.99
CA GLN A 48 -7.87 -4.04 10.17
C GLN A 48 -7.55 -4.78 8.86
N GLN A 49 -8.57 -5.22 8.10
CA GLN A 49 -8.37 -5.81 6.77
C GLN A 49 -7.76 -4.81 5.80
N GLU A 50 -8.23 -3.55 5.82
CA GLU A 50 -7.69 -2.48 4.97
C GLU A 50 -6.21 -2.19 5.30
N ALA A 51 -5.86 -2.12 6.59
CA ALA A 51 -4.48 -1.93 7.02
C ALA A 51 -3.56 -3.09 6.59
N GLN A 52 -4.03 -4.34 6.70
CA GLN A 52 -3.29 -5.52 6.23
C GLN A 52 -3.11 -5.52 4.70
N ALA A 53 -4.14 -5.14 3.94
CA ALA A 53 -4.06 -5.04 2.50
C ALA A 53 -3.03 -3.98 2.05
N LEU A 54 -2.99 -2.84 2.74
CA LEU A 54 -2.01 -1.77 2.48
C LEU A 54 -0.58 -2.21 2.82
N GLU A 55 -0.39 -2.96 3.91
CA GLU A 55 0.91 -3.53 4.27
C GLU A 55 1.38 -4.56 3.24
N ALA A 56 0.49 -5.45 2.80
CA ALA A 56 0.78 -6.40 1.73
C ALA A 56 1.13 -5.69 0.42
N ALA A 57 0.40 -4.62 0.05
CA ALA A 57 0.68 -3.83 -1.14
C ALA A 57 2.06 -3.16 -1.09
N LEU A 58 2.46 -2.62 0.07
CA LEU A 58 3.80 -2.07 0.27
C LEU A 58 4.88 -3.14 0.13
N SER A 59 4.66 -4.34 0.69
CA SER A 59 5.60 -5.46 0.58
C SER A 59 5.76 -5.94 -0.86
N ILE A 60 4.66 -6.02 -1.63
CA ILE A 60 4.69 -6.36 -3.05
C ILE A 60 5.47 -5.28 -3.82
N LEU A 61 5.21 -4.01 -3.54
CA LEU A 61 5.88 -2.89 -4.18
C LEU A 61 7.40 -2.89 -3.92
N ASP A 62 7.85 -3.19 -2.71
CA ASP A 62 9.28 -3.33 -2.39
C ASP A 62 9.90 -4.56 -3.08
N THR A 63 9.15 -5.68 -3.18
CA THR A 63 9.61 -6.88 -3.91
C THR A 63 9.79 -6.58 -5.40
N LEU A 64 8.88 -5.83 -6.01
CA LEU A 64 8.97 -5.44 -7.43
C LEU A 64 10.13 -4.50 -7.72
N LYS A 65 10.59 -3.72 -6.72
CA LYS A 65 11.79 -2.86 -6.86
C LYS A 65 13.09 -3.64 -6.77
N GLY A 66 13.14 -4.68 -5.95
CA GLY A 66 14.32 -5.54 -5.80
C GLY A 66 14.45 -6.64 -6.87
N ALA A 67 13.41 -6.84 -7.69
CA ALA A 67 13.40 -7.79 -8.80
C ALA A 67 13.96 -7.23 -10.12
N CYS A 68 14.38 -5.96 -10.14
CA CYS A 68 15.02 -5.29 -11.28
C CYS A 68 16.55 -5.27 -11.16
#